data_AF-A0A960YA66-F1
#
_entry.id   AF-A0A960YA66-F1
#
_cell.length_a   1.000
_cell.length_b   1.000
_cell.length_c   1.000
_cell.angle_alpha   90.00
_cell.angle_beta   90.00
_cell.angle_gamma   90.00
#
_symmetry.space_group_name_H-M   'P 1'
#
loop_
_entity.id
_entity.type
_entity.pdbx_description
1 polymer ?
#
loop_
_entity_poly.entity_id
_entity_poly.type
_entity_poly.pdbx_seq_one_letter_code
_entity_poly.pdbx_strand_id
1 'polypeptide(L)'
;SIIPPTSGRNTDYMPYLRARMVATGIQAFSSRLPARLSYAVGEQAELHRNEKDEFDPNAALDNTLTLLKIEDKNGNVIATLMNWACHPTTGRQRNHRISADWVGGYYKTMRERAPGIAMFVNGAIGASIQPNHRWEGNPGYDAGPLAFADAMGAALAEQVIGMMQSTRPISPNATLRVHSGFATAKMTNSLYRFGSNIGMLDLPVPKVGDSFSAPFTAATLGPLRLGTVPGEISPVLGDQ
;
A
#
# COMPACT_ATOMS: atom_id res chain seq x y z
N SER A 1 9.08 28.08 8.92
CA SER A 1 9.29 27.35 10.18
C SER A 1 9.46 25.88 9.85
N ILE A 2 10.55 25.24 10.26
CA ILE A 2 10.92 23.86 9.84
C ILE A 2 10.14 22.78 10.65
N ILE A 3 9.43 23.18 11.71
CA ILE A 3 8.65 22.27 12.55
C ILE A 3 7.20 22.80 12.63
N PRO A 4 6.19 22.01 12.24
CA PRO A 4 4.80 22.43 12.33
C PRO A 4 4.40 22.64 13.80
N PRO A 5 3.58 23.65 14.11
CA PRO A 5 3.23 23.99 15.50
C PRO A 5 2.22 23.02 16.14
N THR A 6 1.72 22.06 15.38
CA THR A 6 0.72 21.09 15.83
C THR A 6 1.07 19.70 15.31
N SER A 7 0.57 18.66 15.97
CA SER A 7 0.74 17.27 15.55
C SER A 7 0.03 16.92 14.23
N GLY A 8 -0.87 17.80 13.76
CA GLY A 8 -1.77 17.50 12.63
C GLY A 8 -2.84 16.44 12.93
N ARG A 9 -2.87 15.89 14.16
CA ARG A 9 -3.85 14.88 14.57
C ARG A 9 -5.21 15.52 14.83
N ASN A 10 -6.22 15.10 14.09
CA ASN A 10 -7.61 15.47 14.37
C ASN A 10 -8.24 14.45 15.36
N THR A 11 -8.51 14.89 16.58
CA THR A 11 -9.04 14.05 17.67
C THR A 11 -10.46 13.56 17.46
N ASP A 12 -11.23 14.21 16.59
CA ASP A 12 -12.61 13.80 16.25
C ASP A 12 -12.62 12.81 15.08
N TYR A 13 -11.68 12.98 14.14
CA TYR A 13 -11.53 12.10 12.99
C TYR A 13 -10.99 10.71 13.37
N MET A 14 -10.04 10.63 14.32
CA MET A 14 -9.42 9.34 14.67
C MET A 14 -10.41 8.32 15.26
N PRO A 15 -11.31 8.67 16.21
CA PRO A 15 -12.39 7.79 16.66
C PRO A 15 -13.34 7.39 15.53
N TYR A 16 -13.73 8.35 14.67
CA TYR A 16 -14.57 8.08 13.51
C TYR A 16 -13.92 7.04 12.58
N LEU A 17 -12.66 7.24 12.20
CA LEU A 17 -11.90 6.32 11.36
C LEU A 17 -11.83 4.92 11.98
N ARG A 18 -11.52 4.83 13.28
CA ARG A 18 -11.48 3.55 14.00
C ARG A 18 -12.84 2.84 13.95
N ALA A 19 -13.93 3.56 14.21
CA ALA A 19 -15.27 2.99 14.16
C ALA A 19 -15.61 2.46 12.76
N ARG A 20 -15.23 3.17 11.69
CA ARG A 20 -15.40 2.71 10.30
C ARG A 20 -14.59 1.46 10.00
N MET A 21 -13.32 1.39 10.43
CA MET A 21 -12.48 0.20 10.24
C MET A 21 -13.08 -1.04 10.92
N VAL A 22 -13.54 -0.90 12.17
CA VAL A 22 -14.20 -1.99 12.92
C VAL A 22 -15.48 -2.43 12.21
N ALA A 23 -16.33 -1.48 11.82
CA ALA A 23 -17.58 -1.78 11.12
C ALA A 23 -17.34 -2.54 9.80
N THR A 24 -16.35 -2.12 9.00
CA THR A 24 -15.98 -2.81 7.76
C THR A 24 -15.50 -4.24 8.03
N GLY A 25 -14.69 -4.46 9.07
CA GLY A 25 -14.24 -5.80 9.47
C GLY A 25 -15.39 -6.71 9.90
N ILE A 26 -16.33 -6.18 10.70
CA ILE A 26 -17.54 -6.91 11.11
C ILE A 26 -18.41 -7.26 9.91
N GLN A 27 -18.59 -6.32 8.96
CA GLN A 27 -19.34 -6.57 7.74
C GLN A 27 -18.69 -7.68 6.91
N ALA A 28 -17.38 -7.59 6.66
CA ALA A 28 -16.64 -8.60 5.89
C ALA A 28 -16.74 -10.00 6.53
N PHE A 29 -16.59 -10.08 7.87
CA PHE A 29 -16.73 -11.34 8.59
C PHE A 29 -18.15 -11.90 8.51
N SER A 30 -19.17 -11.06 8.63
CA SER A 30 -20.58 -11.48 8.64
C SER A 30 -21.06 -11.92 7.24
N SER A 31 -20.50 -11.33 6.18
CA SER A 31 -20.82 -11.65 4.79
C SER A 31 -19.90 -12.71 4.17
N ARG A 32 -19.12 -13.44 4.98
CA ARG A 32 -18.19 -14.47 4.48
C ARG A 32 -18.92 -15.61 3.77
N LEU A 33 -18.35 -16.08 2.68
CA LEU A 33 -18.83 -17.21 1.89
C LEU A 33 -17.68 -18.11 1.47
N PRO A 34 -17.94 -19.38 1.11
CA PRO A 34 -16.94 -20.23 0.49
C PRO A 34 -16.42 -19.59 -0.81
N ALA A 35 -15.10 -19.58 -0.98
CA ALA A 35 -14.45 -18.95 -2.12
C ALA A 35 -13.28 -19.82 -2.64
N ARG A 36 -12.95 -19.65 -3.91
CA ARG A 36 -11.74 -20.16 -4.56
C ARG A 36 -10.76 -19.01 -4.74
N LEU A 37 -9.48 -19.32 -4.59
CA LEU A 37 -8.41 -18.35 -4.71
C LEU A 37 -7.56 -18.70 -5.92
N SER A 38 -7.19 -17.69 -6.70
CA SER A 38 -6.18 -17.78 -7.73
C SER A 38 -5.28 -16.55 -7.67
N TYR A 39 -4.10 -16.62 -8.27
CA TYR A 39 -3.14 -15.53 -8.23
C TYR A 39 -2.48 -15.30 -9.58
N ALA A 40 -2.03 -14.07 -9.83
CA ALA A 40 -1.19 -13.72 -10.95
C ALA A 40 -0.01 -12.87 -10.46
N VAL A 41 1.14 -13.02 -11.12
CA VAL A 41 2.31 -12.18 -10.93
C VAL A 41 2.61 -11.50 -12.26
N GLY A 42 2.83 -10.20 -12.23
CA GLY A 42 3.20 -9.38 -13.37
C GLY A 42 4.22 -8.33 -12.96
N GLU A 43 4.51 -7.41 -13.87
CA GLU A 43 5.47 -6.33 -13.65
C GLU A 43 4.91 -5.00 -14.15
N GLN A 44 5.19 -3.92 -13.42
CA GLN A 44 4.83 -2.55 -13.78
C GLN A 44 5.98 -1.63 -13.43
N ALA A 45 6.82 -1.35 -14.42
CA ALA A 45 8.03 -0.51 -14.28
C ALA A 45 7.82 0.94 -14.73
N GLU A 46 6.77 1.23 -15.49
CA GLU A 46 6.57 2.53 -16.14
C GLU A 46 5.91 3.54 -15.22
N LEU A 47 4.93 3.12 -14.40
CA LEU A 47 4.11 4.02 -13.59
C LEU A 47 4.81 4.55 -12.34
N HIS A 48 5.95 3.99 -11.96
CA HIS A 48 6.70 4.39 -10.77
C HIS A 48 8.19 4.50 -11.04
N ARG A 49 8.92 5.07 -10.10
CA ARG A 49 10.37 5.17 -10.16
C ARG A 49 10.93 5.26 -8.75
N ASN A 50 12.20 4.89 -8.60
CA ASN A 50 12.97 5.31 -7.44
C ASN A 50 13.54 6.71 -7.70
N GLU A 51 13.20 7.72 -6.90
CA GLU A 51 13.76 9.07 -7.07
C GLU A 51 15.28 9.12 -6.84
N LYS A 52 15.85 8.14 -6.13
CA LYS A 52 17.29 8.05 -5.89
C LYS A 52 18.10 7.62 -7.11
N ASP A 53 17.46 7.02 -8.12
CA ASP A 53 18.11 6.54 -9.35
C ASP A 53 18.87 7.65 -10.10
N GLU A 54 18.53 8.92 -9.87
CA GLU A 54 19.27 10.06 -10.45
C GLU A 54 20.70 10.23 -9.88
N PHE A 55 20.98 9.68 -8.69
CA PHE A 55 22.25 9.89 -7.99
C PHE A 55 22.81 8.65 -7.27
N ASP A 56 22.06 7.55 -7.24
CA ASP A 56 22.47 6.26 -6.70
C ASP A 56 22.26 5.16 -7.75
N PRO A 57 23.34 4.64 -8.38
CA PRO A 57 23.23 3.60 -9.39
C PRO A 57 22.77 2.24 -8.84
N ASN A 58 22.69 2.09 -7.51
CA ASN A 58 22.17 0.89 -6.85
C ASN A 58 20.71 1.05 -6.39
N ALA A 59 20.05 2.16 -6.75
CA ALA A 59 18.66 2.41 -6.39
C ALA A 59 17.75 1.31 -6.96
N ALA A 60 17.28 0.41 -6.09
CA ALA A 60 16.41 -0.67 -6.50
C ALA A 60 14.95 -0.21 -6.67
N LEU A 61 14.24 -0.89 -7.56
CA LEU A 61 12.82 -0.71 -7.82
C LEU A 61 12.15 -2.08 -7.89
N ASP A 62 11.12 -2.29 -7.08
CA ASP A 62 10.31 -3.52 -7.11
C ASP A 62 9.14 -3.35 -8.07
N ASN A 63 9.32 -3.78 -9.31
CA ASN A 63 8.29 -3.70 -10.35
C ASN A 63 7.15 -4.71 -10.15
N THR A 64 7.21 -5.60 -9.15
CA THR A 64 6.31 -6.75 -9.04
C THR A 64 4.87 -6.32 -8.76
N LEU A 65 3.95 -6.81 -9.60
CA LEU A 65 2.53 -6.84 -9.33
C LEU A 65 2.14 -8.23 -8.83
N THR A 66 1.60 -8.33 -7.60
CA THR A 66 0.97 -9.58 -7.13
C THR A 66 -0.53 -9.41 -6.96
N LEU A 67 -1.30 -10.07 -7.83
CA LEU A 67 -2.76 -10.09 -7.79
C LEU A 67 -3.25 -11.39 -7.13
N LEU A 68 -4.11 -11.27 -6.14
CA LEU A 68 -4.96 -12.36 -5.66
C LEU A 68 -6.39 -12.12 -6.16
N LYS A 69 -6.95 -13.07 -6.89
CA LYS A 69 -8.34 -13.09 -7.34
C LYS A 69 -9.14 -14.06 -6.49
N ILE A 70 -10.33 -13.61 -6.07
CA ILE A 70 -11.23 -14.37 -5.20
C ILE A 70 -12.54 -14.56 -5.95
N GLU A 71 -12.94 -15.82 -6.13
CA GLU A 71 -14.15 -16.22 -6.83
C GLU A 71 -15.08 -17.00 -5.92
N ASP A 72 -16.39 -16.84 -6.09
CA ASP A 72 -17.38 -17.68 -5.41
C ASP A 72 -17.39 -19.12 -5.98
N LYS A 73 -18.25 -19.98 -5.44
CA LYS A 73 -18.38 -21.37 -5.91
C LYS A 73 -18.83 -21.49 -7.38
N ASN A 74 -19.50 -20.47 -7.92
CA ASN A 74 -20.04 -20.41 -9.28
C ASN A 74 -19.05 -19.81 -10.29
N GLY A 75 -17.88 -19.34 -9.83
CA GLY A 75 -16.87 -18.70 -10.67
C GLY A 75 -17.07 -17.19 -10.85
N ASN A 76 -17.98 -16.57 -10.08
CA ASN A 76 -18.10 -15.12 -10.10
C ASN A 76 -16.97 -14.50 -9.27
N VAL A 77 -16.25 -13.53 -9.83
CA VAL A 77 -15.27 -12.76 -9.08
C VAL A 77 -15.99 -11.92 -8.03
N ILE A 78 -15.64 -12.12 -6.77
CA ILE A 78 -16.22 -11.40 -5.63
C ILE A 78 -15.26 -10.37 -5.05
N ALA A 79 -13.95 -10.57 -5.22
CA ALA A 79 -12.94 -9.61 -4.80
C ALA A 79 -11.59 -9.81 -5.51
N THR A 80 -10.78 -8.77 -5.49
CA THR A 80 -9.37 -8.81 -5.85
C THR A 80 -8.54 -8.12 -4.77
N LEU A 81 -7.30 -8.57 -4.58
CA LEU A 81 -6.31 -7.91 -3.74
C LEU A 81 -5.04 -7.70 -4.57
N MET A 82 -4.71 -6.43 -4.80
CA MET A 82 -3.52 -6.01 -5.54
C MET A 82 -2.43 -5.55 -4.59
N ASN A 83 -1.22 -6.09 -4.75
CA ASN A 83 0.00 -5.58 -4.13
C ASN A 83 0.97 -5.01 -5.17
N TRP A 84 1.37 -3.75 -4.98
CA TRP A 84 2.36 -3.06 -5.80
C TRP A 84 3.04 -1.94 -5.00
N ALA A 85 4.29 -1.64 -5.30
CA ALA A 85 5.08 -0.64 -4.60
C ALA A 85 5.00 0.73 -5.30
N CYS A 86 4.17 1.66 -4.82
CA CYS A 86 4.30 3.07 -5.18
C CYS A 86 3.69 3.97 -4.09
N HIS A 87 4.32 5.11 -3.81
CA HIS A 87 3.74 6.10 -2.90
C HIS A 87 2.49 6.78 -3.50
N PRO A 88 1.39 6.95 -2.72
CA PRO A 88 0.23 7.74 -3.11
C PRO A 88 0.49 9.24 -2.96
N THR A 89 1.37 9.80 -3.81
CA THR A 89 1.92 11.16 -3.68
C THR A 89 1.84 12.00 -4.97
N THR A 90 1.00 11.61 -5.92
CA THR A 90 0.79 12.37 -7.17
C THR A 90 0.29 13.79 -6.92
N GLY A 91 -0.50 13.98 -5.85
CA GLY A 91 -1.07 15.24 -5.39
C GLY A 91 -0.07 16.38 -5.16
N ARG A 92 1.16 16.04 -4.73
CA ARG A 92 2.21 16.94 -4.22
C ARG A 92 1.69 17.94 -3.16
N GLN A 93 2.56 18.85 -2.71
CA GLN A 93 2.27 19.77 -1.59
C GLN A 93 1.20 20.84 -1.87
N ARG A 94 0.70 20.97 -3.10
CA ARG A 94 -0.24 22.03 -3.50
C ARG A 94 -1.70 21.59 -3.49
N ASN A 95 -1.98 20.29 -3.34
CA ASN A 95 -3.34 19.79 -3.25
C ASN A 95 -3.90 19.95 -1.82
N HIS A 96 -4.94 20.75 -1.65
CA HIS A 96 -5.65 20.92 -0.37
C HIS A 96 -6.96 20.13 -0.28
N ARG A 97 -7.27 19.30 -1.29
CA ARG A 97 -8.46 18.46 -1.30
C ARG A 97 -8.15 17.08 -0.73
N ILE A 98 -9.08 16.56 0.05
CA ILE A 98 -9.06 15.15 0.47
C ILE A 98 -9.13 14.27 -0.78
N SER A 99 -8.15 13.38 -0.93
CA SER A 99 -8.03 12.46 -2.05
C SER A 99 -7.42 11.15 -1.58
N ALA A 100 -7.78 10.06 -2.25
CA ALA A 100 -7.08 8.77 -2.14
C ALA A 100 -5.89 8.69 -3.10
N ASP A 101 -5.51 9.82 -3.72
CA ASP A 101 -4.44 9.92 -4.71
C ASP A 101 -4.68 8.95 -5.88
N TRP A 102 -3.64 8.44 -6.53
CA TRP A 102 -3.80 7.52 -7.67
C TRP A 102 -4.51 6.21 -7.30
N VAL A 103 -4.48 5.81 -6.02
CA VAL A 103 -5.23 4.64 -5.52
C VAL A 103 -6.74 4.88 -5.66
N GLY A 104 -7.18 6.13 -5.56
CA GLY A 104 -8.57 6.53 -5.84
C GLY A 104 -8.97 6.27 -7.29
N GLY A 105 -8.11 6.65 -8.25
CA GLY A 105 -8.28 6.35 -9.67
C GLY A 105 -8.36 4.84 -9.93
N TYR A 106 -7.48 4.06 -9.29
CA TYR A 106 -7.50 2.60 -9.34
C TYR A 106 -8.85 2.02 -8.90
N TYR A 107 -9.34 2.42 -7.71
CA TYR A 107 -10.63 1.94 -7.21
C TYR A 107 -11.81 2.39 -8.07
N LYS A 108 -11.76 3.58 -8.65
CA LYS A 108 -12.80 4.08 -9.55
C LYS A 108 -12.89 3.20 -10.79
N THR A 109 -11.78 3.01 -11.50
CA THR A 109 -11.74 2.19 -12.72
C THR A 109 -12.08 0.73 -12.44
N MET A 110 -11.56 0.15 -11.35
CA MET A 110 -11.91 -1.21 -10.96
C MET A 110 -13.41 -1.36 -10.68
N ARG A 111 -14.04 -0.39 -10.00
CA ARG A 111 -15.50 -0.42 -9.75
C ARG A 111 -16.32 -0.34 -11.03
N GLU A 112 -15.86 0.42 -12.00
CA GLU A 112 -16.55 0.62 -13.28
C GLU A 112 -16.38 -0.57 -14.22
N ARG A 113 -15.24 -1.26 -14.17
CA ARG A 113 -14.82 -2.20 -15.22
C ARG A 113 -14.58 -3.63 -14.75
N ALA A 114 -14.47 -3.87 -13.44
CA ALA A 114 -14.22 -5.18 -12.87
C ALA A 114 -15.35 -5.58 -11.90
N PRO A 115 -15.78 -6.85 -11.92
CA PRO A 115 -16.69 -7.39 -10.91
C PRO A 115 -16.03 -7.48 -9.53
N GLY A 116 -16.86 -7.41 -8.49
CA GLY A 116 -16.44 -7.61 -7.11
C GLY A 116 -15.77 -6.39 -6.47
N ILE A 117 -15.24 -6.60 -5.26
CA ILE A 117 -14.56 -5.55 -4.49
C ILE A 117 -13.06 -5.57 -4.81
N ALA A 118 -12.53 -4.48 -5.34
CA ALA A 118 -11.09 -4.30 -5.48
C ALA A 118 -10.46 -3.79 -4.18
N MET A 119 -9.38 -4.42 -3.75
CA MET A 119 -8.56 -4.02 -2.62
C MET A 119 -7.12 -3.80 -3.08
N PHE A 120 -6.44 -2.87 -2.43
CA PHE A 120 -5.06 -2.50 -2.75
C PHE A 120 -4.24 -2.44 -1.47
N VAL A 121 -3.03 -2.95 -1.50
CA VAL A 121 -2.06 -2.91 -0.40
C VAL A 121 -0.68 -2.53 -0.92
N ASN A 122 -0.01 -1.60 -0.24
CA ASN A 122 1.33 -1.16 -0.63
C ASN A 122 2.35 -2.31 -0.55
N GLY A 123 3.21 -2.39 -1.57
CA GLY A 123 4.44 -3.17 -1.56
C GLY A 123 5.58 -2.43 -0.84
N ALA A 124 6.81 -2.70 -1.25
CA ALA A 124 8.00 -2.05 -0.70
C ALA A 124 8.16 -0.61 -1.20
N ILE A 125 7.43 0.33 -0.57
CA ILE A 125 7.42 1.74 -0.99
C ILE A 125 8.57 2.58 -0.42
N GLY A 126 9.35 2.05 0.54
CA GLY A 126 10.45 2.76 1.16
C GLY A 126 11.56 3.16 0.17
N ALA A 127 12.55 3.93 0.63
CA ALA A 127 13.63 4.45 -0.22
C ALA A 127 13.19 5.36 -1.39
N SER A 128 12.07 6.07 -1.24
CA SER A 128 11.54 7.05 -2.20
C SER A 128 11.01 6.46 -3.52
N ILE A 129 10.21 5.39 -3.44
CA ILE A 129 9.47 4.89 -4.61
C ILE A 129 8.25 5.78 -4.87
N GLN A 130 8.30 6.58 -5.94
CA GLN A 130 7.32 7.61 -6.26
C GLN A 130 6.64 7.36 -7.60
N PRO A 131 5.48 8.01 -7.86
CA PRO A 131 4.89 8.07 -9.18
C PRO A 131 5.86 8.57 -10.24
N ASN A 132 5.94 7.90 -11.37
CA ASN A 132 6.69 8.38 -12.53
C ASN A 132 5.86 9.43 -13.27
N HIS A 133 6.44 10.57 -13.61
CA HIS A 133 5.76 11.61 -14.40
C HIS A 133 6.07 11.52 -15.91
N ARG A 134 6.87 10.55 -16.34
CA ARG A 134 7.34 10.43 -17.73
C ARG A 134 6.77 9.22 -18.48
N TRP A 135 5.77 8.54 -17.92
CA TRP A 135 5.16 7.35 -18.54
C TRP A 135 4.24 7.69 -19.73
N GLU A 136 4.12 6.77 -20.66
CA GLU A 136 3.29 6.89 -21.86
C GLU A 136 1.78 6.84 -21.51
N GLY A 137 1.04 7.91 -21.79
CA GLY A 137 -0.38 8.03 -21.41
C GLY A 137 -0.61 8.95 -20.21
N ASN A 138 0.44 9.53 -19.63
CA ASN A 138 0.32 10.63 -18.68
C ASN A 138 -0.46 11.80 -19.34
N PRO A 139 -1.53 12.34 -18.71
CA PRO A 139 -2.30 13.46 -19.25
C PRO A 139 -1.52 14.79 -19.33
N GLY A 140 -0.26 14.80 -18.89
CA GLY A 140 0.62 15.97 -18.93
C GLY A 140 0.48 16.84 -17.69
N TYR A 141 1.42 17.78 -17.53
CA TYR A 141 1.49 18.65 -16.36
C TYR A 141 0.25 19.56 -16.22
N ASP A 142 -0.29 20.03 -17.36
CA ASP A 142 -1.41 20.99 -17.39
C ASP A 142 -2.74 20.41 -16.93
N ALA A 143 -2.91 19.09 -16.95
CA ALA A 143 -4.11 18.42 -16.45
C ALA A 143 -4.27 18.54 -14.92
N GLY A 144 -3.18 18.87 -14.22
CA GLY A 144 -3.15 19.03 -12.78
C GLY A 144 -3.02 17.70 -12.03
N PRO A 145 -2.72 17.77 -10.72
CA PRO A 145 -2.29 16.61 -9.94
C PRO A 145 -3.38 15.55 -9.75
N LEU A 146 -4.65 15.95 -9.64
CA LEU A 146 -5.76 14.99 -9.48
C LEU A 146 -6.07 14.24 -10.78
N ALA A 147 -5.98 14.90 -11.93
CA ALA A 147 -6.18 14.23 -13.22
C ALA A 147 -5.03 13.25 -13.50
N PHE A 148 -3.80 13.63 -13.14
CA PHE A 148 -2.65 12.73 -13.19
C PHE A 148 -2.83 11.51 -12.27
N ALA A 149 -3.30 11.72 -11.03
CA ALA A 149 -3.64 10.65 -10.09
C ALA A 149 -4.65 9.67 -10.69
N ASP A 150 -5.77 10.21 -11.21
CA ASP A 150 -6.84 9.41 -11.79
C ASP A 150 -6.36 8.60 -13.00
N ALA A 151 -5.57 9.21 -13.89
CA ALA A 151 -5.03 8.55 -15.08
C ALA A 151 -4.05 7.43 -14.72
N MET A 152 -3.14 7.66 -13.77
CA MET A 152 -2.21 6.64 -13.30
C MET A 152 -2.94 5.47 -12.62
N GLY A 153 -3.93 5.78 -11.78
CA GLY A 153 -4.78 4.78 -11.15
C GLY A 153 -5.55 3.93 -12.17
N ALA A 154 -6.10 4.57 -13.20
CA ALA A 154 -6.77 3.88 -14.29
C ALA A 154 -5.82 2.97 -15.08
N ALA A 155 -4.62 3.45 -15.42
CA ALA A 155 -3.61 2.65 -16.12
C ALA A 155 -3.23 1.38 -15.33
N LEU A 156 -3.02 1.50 -14.02
CA LEU A 156 -2.79 0.34 -13.16
C LEU A 156 -4.01 -0.60 -13.15
N ALA A 157 -5.22 -0.07 -13.02
CA ALA A 157 -6.44 -0.87 -13.01
C ALA A 157 -6.62 -1.68 -14.31
N GLU A 158 -6.34 -1.10 -15.48
CA GLU A 158 -6.38 -1.81 -16.76
C GLU A 158 -5.43 -3.01 -16.79
N GLN A 159 -4.20 -2.82 -16.31
CA GLN A 159 -3.24 -3.92 -16.22
C GLN A 159 -3.74 -5.02 -15.29
N VAL A 160 -4.29 -4.66 -14.12
CA VAL A 160 -4.87 -5.61 -13.17
C VAL A 160 -6.05 -6.38 -13.77
N ILE A 161 -6.93 -5.70 -14.51
CA ILE A 161 -8.04 -6.34 -15.23
C ILE A 161 -7.51 -7.35 -16.26
N GLY A 162 -6.43 -7.02 -16.97
CA GLY A 162 -5.73 -7.96 -17.84
C GLY A 162 -5.19 -9.19 -17.08
N MET A 163 -4.54 -8.97 -15.94
CA MET A 163 -4.00 -10.05 -15.09
C MET A 163 -5.07 -11.00 -14.55
N MET A 164 -6.31 -10.54 -14.35
CA MET A 164 -7.43 -11.39 -13.90
C MET A 164 -7.72 -12.56 -14.87
N GLN A 165 -7.33 -12.43 -16.13
CA GLN A 165 -7.53 -13.45 -17.18
C GLN A 165 -6.48 -14.55 -17.17
N SER A 166 -5.34 -14.34 -16.51
CA SER A 166 -4.18 -15.26 -16.53
C SER A 166 -3.79 -15.80 -15.15
N THR A 167 -4.74 -15.82 -14.21
CA THR A 167 -4.50 -16.30 -12.85
C THR A 167 -4.31 -17.82 -12.77
N ARG A 168 -3.45 -18.26 -11.86
CA ARG A 168 -3.21 -19.66 -11.52
C ARG A 168 -3.95 -20.03 -10.23
N PRO A 169 -4.68 -21.16 -10.18
CA PRO A 169 -5.43 -21.54 -8.99
C PRO A 169 -4.50 -21.86 -7.81
N ILE A 170 -4.92 -21.46 -6.61
CA ILE A 170 -4.34 -21.93 -5.35
C ILE A 170 -5.10 -23.20 -4.94
N SER A 171 -4.37 -24.23 -4.53
CA SER A 171 -4.97 -25.50 -4.09
C SER A 171 -6.01 -25.26 -2.99
N PRO A 172 -7.21 -25.87 -3.08
CA PRO A 172 -8.20 -25.83 -2.01
C PRO A 172 -7.68 -26.43 -0.69
N ASN A 173 -6.65 -27.28 -0.75
CA ASN A 173 -6.01 -27.88 0.41
C ASN A 173 -4.81 -27.07 0.92
N ALA A 174 -4.55 -25.88 0.35
CA ALA A 174 -3.49 -25.01 0.82
C ALA A 174 -3.78 -24.55 2.26
N THR A 175 -2.83 -24.81 3.15
CA THR A 175 -2.94 -24.38 4.54
C THR A 175 -2.52 -22.92 4.68
N LEU A 176 -3.40 -22.09 5.23
CA LEU A 176 -3.02 -20.76 5.71
C LEU A 176 -2.16 -20.91 6.97
N ARG A 177 -0.91 -20.44 6.92
CA ARG A 177 -0.06 -20.33 8.10
C ARG A 177 0.14 -18.86 8.41
N VAL A 178 -0.05 -18.47 9.66
CA VAL A 178 0.15 -17.10 10.12
C VAL A 178 1.12 -17.14 11.30
N HIS A 179 2.16 -16.34 11.19
CA HIS A 179 3.14 -16.13 12.25
C HIS A 179 3.18 -14.64 12.56
N SER A 180 2.85 -14.30 13.80
CA SER A 180 2.99 -12.94 14.30
C SER A 180 4.05 -12.90 15.38
N GLY A 181 4.79 -11.80 15.43
CA GLY A 181 5.87 -11.61 16.38
C GLY A 181 6.22 -10.15 16.52
N PHE A 182 7.32 -9.89 17.22
CA PHE A 182 7.86 -8.56 17.41
C PHE A 182 9.29 -8.51 16.89
N ALA A 183 9.56 -7.54 16.02
CA ALA A 183 10.92 -7.17 15.65
C ALA A 183 11.43 -6.14 16.67
N THR A 184 12.66 -6.28 17.12
CA THR A 184 13.30 -5.31 18.02
C THR A 184 14.21 -4.41 17.20
N ALA A 185 14.04 -3.10 17.35
CA ALA A 185 14.87 -2.08 16.71
C ALA A 185 15.41 -1.11 17.76
N LYS A 186 16.47 -0.39 17.41
CA LYS A 186 17.08 0.65 18.24
C LYS A 186 16.59 2.02 17.83
N MET A 187 16.25 2.86 18.79
CA MET A 187 15.98 4.27 18.52
C MET A 187 17.30 5.00 18.21
N THR A 188 17.47 5.44 16.96
CA THR A 188 18.68 6.16 16.52
C THR A 188 18.41 7.64 16.21
N ASN A 189 17.15 8.00 15.96
CA ASN A 189 16.78 9.32 15.49
C ASN A 189 16.38 10.26 16.64
N SER A 190 17.26 11.20 16.96
CA SER A 190 17.07 12.19 18.03
C SER A 190 15.92 13.18 17.75
N LEU A 191 15.57 13.42 16.49
CA LEU A 191 14.51 14.34 16.10
C LEU A 191 13.13 13.79 16.49
N TYR A 192 12.90 12.48 16.34
CA TYR A 192 11.65 11.87 16.83
C TYR A 192 11.52 12.00 18.35
N ARG A 193 12.62 11.83 19.09
CA ARG A 193 12.61 12.01 20.55
C ARG A 193 12.31 13.46 20.93
N PHE A 194 12.92 14.42 20.24
CA PHE A 194 12.62 15.84 20.43
C PHE A 194 11.15 16.15 20.13
N GLY A 195 10.62 15.66 19.00
CA GLY A 195 9.22 15.84 18.61
C GLY A 195 8.22 15.30 19.64
N SER A 196 8.51 14.17 20.26
CA SER A 196 7.70 13.62 21.36
C SER A 196 7.78 14.51 22.61
N ASN A 197 8.98 14.96 23.00
CA ASN A 197 9.17 15.81 24.18
C ASN A 197 8.41 17.16 24.08
N ILE A 198 8.26 17.71 22.88
CA ILE A 198 7.54 18.98 22.66
C ILE A 198 6.03 18.77 22.37
N GLY A 199 5.52 17.54 22.48
CA GLY A 199 4.11 17.22 22.25
C GLY A 199 3.67 17.21 20.78
N MET A 200 4.63 17.26 19.84
CA MET A 200 4.33 17.16 18.39
C MET A 200 3.99 15.72 17.98
N LEU A 201 4.60 14.73 18.63
CA LEU A 201 4.30 13.32 18.44
C LEU A 201 3.52 12.80 19.65
N ASP A 202 2.26 12.45 19.42
CA ASP A 202 1.38 11.82 20.41
C ASP A 202 1.65 10.30 20.49
N LEU A 203 2.91 9.94 20.70
CA LEU A 203 3.41 8.58 20.80
C LEU A 203 4.54 8.51 21.83
N PRO A 204 4.62 7.45 22.66
CA PRO A 204 5.76 7.23 23.55
C PRO A 204 6.99 6.84 22.71
N VAL A 205 7.88 7.80 22.48
CA VAL A 205 9.12 7.59 21.71
C VAL A 205 10.24 7.17 22.69
N PRO A 206 10.89 6.00 22.52
CA PRO A 206 12.02 5.57 23.36
C PRO A 206 13.18 6.59 23.38
N LYS A 207 14.07 6.52 24.38
CA LYS A 207 15.29 7.34 24.34
C LYS A 207 16.21 6.83 23.23
N VAL A 208 17.05 7.70 22.70
CA VAL A 208 18.10 7.30 21.76
C VAL A 208 18.99 6.23 22.41
N GLY A 209 19.20 5.12 21.72
CA GLY A 209 19.91 3.94 22.21
C GLY A 209 19.03 2.87 22.87
N ASP A 210 17.81 3.22 23.30
CA ASP A 210 16.85 2.25 23.82
C ASP A 210 16.31 1.38 22.69
N SER A 211 15.96 0.13 23.05
CA SER A 211 15.28 -0.79 22.15
C SER A 211 13.77 -0.56 22.20
N PHE A 212 13.10 -0.73 21.06
CA PHE A 212 11.66 -0.83 20.98
C PHE A 212 11.23 -2.02 20.15
N SER A 213 10.04 -2.50 20.42
CA SER A 213 9.45 -3.64 19.73
C SER A 213 8.34 -3.16 18.80
N ALA A 214 8.35 -3.66 17.57
CA ALA A 214 7.34 -3.36 16.58
C ALA A 214 6.74 -4.67 16.04
N PRO A 215 5.41 -4.80 15.97
CA PRO A 215 4.78 -6.04 15.58
C PRO A 215 4.97 -6.29 14.07
N PHE A 216 5.12 -7.55 13.72
CA PHE A 216 5.04 -8.00 12.33
C PHE A 216 4.13 -9.22 12.24
N THR A 217 3.61 -9.47 11.05
CA THR A 217 2.83 -10.66 10.73
C THR A 217 3.28 -11.15 9.37
N ALA A 218 3.62 -12.43 9.28
CA ALA A 218 3.88 -13.13 8.05
C ALA A 218 2.81 -14.20 7.85
N ALA A 219 2.24 -14.26 6.66
CA ALA A 219 1.26 -15.26 6.29
C ALA A 219 1.68 -15.99 5.01
N THR A 220 1.47 -17.29 4.96
CA THR A 220 1.64 -18.09 3.74
C THR A 220 0.36 -18.83 3.40
N LEU A 221 0.06 -18.89 2.10
CA LEU A 221 -1.08 -19.64 1.58
C LEU A 221 -0.71 -20.19 0.19
N GLY A 222 -0.34 -21.47 0.14
CA GLY A 222 0.21 -22.06 -1.07
C GLY A 222 1.46 -21.29 -1.54
N PRO A 223 1.49 -20.76 -2.78
CA PRO A 223 2.61 -19.99 -3.29
C PRO A 223 2.66 -18.54 -2.77
N LEU A 224 1.57 -18.04 -2.18
CA LEU A 224 1.52 -16.65 -1.71
C LEU A 224 2.22 -16.48 -0.38
N ARG A 225 2.93 -15.36 -0.25
CA ARG A 225 3.54 -14.87 0.98
C ARG A 225 3.13 -13.42 1.18
N LEU A 226 2.62 -13.10 2.36
CA LEU A 226 2.28 -11.73 2.76
C LEU A 226 3.05 -11.40 4.03
N GLY A 227 3.55 -10.18 4.12
CA GLY A 227 4.26 -9.68 5.30
C GLY A 227 3.79 -8.28 5.64
N THR A 228 3.45 -8.04 6.90
CA THR A 228 3.30 -6.69 7.44
C THR A 228 4.59 -6.34 8.16
N VAL A 229 5.18 -5.22 7.80
CA VAL A 229 6.42 -4.73 8.42
C VAL A 229 6.16 -3.34 9.00
N PRO A 230 6.78 -3.01 10.15
CA PRO A 230 6.71 -1.67 10.70
C PRO A 230 7.33 -0.64 9.75
N GLY A 231 6.66 0.50 9.58
CA GLY A 231 7.14 1.58 8.71
C GLY A 231 7.03 1.24 7.22
N GLU A 232 7.97 1.74 6.44
CA GLU A 232 8.04 1.52 5.00
C GLU A 232 9.29 0.69 4.67
N ILE A 233 9.09 -0.49 4.11
CA ILE A 233 10.21 -1.36 3.73
C ILE A 233 10.81 -0.92 2.40
N SER A 234 12.15 -0.93 2.35
CA SER A 234 12.91 -0.72 1.12
C SER A 234 12.78 -1.94 0.20
N PRO A 235 12.79 -1.77 -1.14
CA PRO A 235 12.92 -2.88 -2.08
C PRO A 235 14.16 -3.76 -1.84
N VAL A 236 15.21 -3.21 -1.21
CA VAL A 236 16.43 -3.94 -0.84
C VAL A 236 16.40 -4.32 0.65
N LEU A 237 16.63 -5.60 0.92
CA LEU A 237 16.84 -6.07 2.29
C LEU A 237 18.25 -5.68 2.77
N GLY A 238 18.34 -4.97 3.89
CA GLY A 238 19.62 -4.56 4.50
C GLY A 238 20.00 -3.10 4.27
N ASP A 239 19.27 -2.37 3.42
CA ASP A 239 19.39 -0.92 3.29
C ASP A 239 18.56 -0.22 4.38
N GLN A 240 19.17 -0.02 5.55
CA GLN A 240 18.67 0.82 6.65
C GLN A 240 19.83 1.59 7.27
#